data_AF-A0A0C1TYN7-F1
#
_entry.id   AF-A0A0C1TYN7-F1
#
_cell.length_a   1.000
_cell.length_b   1.000
_cell.length_c   1.000
_cell.angle_alpha   90.00
_cell.angle_beta   90.00
_cell.angle_gamma   90.00
#
_symmetry.space_group_name_H-M   'P 1'
#
loop_
_entity.id
_entity.type
_entity.pdbx_description
1 polymer ?
#
loop_
_entity_poly.entity_id
_entity_poly.type
_entity_poly.pdbx_seq_one_letter_code
_entity_poly.pdbx_strand_id
1 'polypeptide(L)'
;MIIWGWGKVTRKIVGPVFERSCNYCNSDEVWNLCVVRTWFTLFFIPIIPYRKQYCITCPKCYSYIDLTEEQFQEMKLSITSQSNNINQNSVNDDMKYRGKTETQINYLKQMEEYKNEAN
;
A
#
# COMPACT_ATOMS: atom_id res chain seq x y z
N MET A 1 -35.22 19.36 13.87
CA MET A 1 -33.97 19.36 13.09
C MET A 1 -33.18 18.12 13.46
N ILE A 2 -32.93 17.20 12.52
CA ILE A 2 -32.16 15.99 12.80
C ILE A 2 -30.68 16.34 12.68
N ILE A 3 -29.97 16.37 13.80
CA ILE A 3 -28.53 16.70 13.86
C ILE A 3 -27.62 15.46 13.88
N TRP A 4 -28.22 14.27 13.82
CA TRP A 4 -27.52 12.98 13.91
C TRP A 4 -27.80 12.13 12.68
N GLY A 5 -26.77 11.50 12.13
CA GLY A 5 -26.88 10.61 10.97
C GLY A 5 -26.05 9.33 11.17
N TRP A 6 -26.51 8.24 10.58
CA TRP A 6 -25.87 6.92 10.67
C TRP A 6 -25.56 6.41 9.27
N GLY A 7 -24.59 5.52 9.15
CA GLY A 7 -24.39 4.78 7.89
C GLY A 7 -23.46 5.45 6.87
N LYS A 8 -22.71 6.51 7.20
CA LYS A 8 -21.70 7.04 6.27
C LYS A 8 -20.60 6.00 6.08
N VAL A 9 -20.43 5.48 4.86
CA VAL A 9 -19.43 4.46 4.54
C VAL A 9 -18.22 5.11 3.88
N THR A 10 -17.01 4.80 4.35
CA THR A 10 -15.75 5.19 3.73
C THR A 10 -14.93 3.96 3.39
N ARG A 11 -14.28 3.95 2.22
CA ARG A 11 -13.38 2.88 1.80
C ARG A 11 -11.95 3.42 1.73
N LYS A 12 -11.00 2.72 2.33
CA LYS A 12 -9.57 3.00 2.23
C LYS A 12 -8.88 1.83 1.53
N ILE A 13 -8.16 2.11 0.44
CA ILE A 13 -7.30 1.13 -0.23
C ILE A 13 -5.94 1.12 0.49
N VAL A 14 -5.42 -0.06 0.78
CA VAL A 14 -4.13 -0.28 1.46
C VAL A 14 -3.03 -0.52 0.44
N GLY A 15 -3.27 -1.41 -0.54
CA GLY A 15 -2.31 -1.72 -1.59
C GLY A 15 -2.71 -2.97 -2.40
N PRO A 16 -1.96 -3.26 -3.48
CA PRO A 16 -2.14 -4.47 -4.28
C PRO A 16 -1.72 -5.72 -3.49
N VAL A 17 -2.36 -6.87 -3.72
CA VAL A 17 -2.05 -8.12 -2.99
C VAL A 17 -1.67 -9.26 -3.92
N PHE A 18 -2.59 -9.69 -4.78
CA PHE A 18 -2.40 -10.83 -5.67
C PHE A 18 -3.23 -10.68 -6.93
N GLU A 19 -2.76 -11.31 -8.00
CA GLU A 19 -3.47 -11.39 -9.27
C GLU A 19 -4.50 -12.53 -9.22
N ARG A 20 -5.73 -12.23 -9.63
CA ARG A 20 -6.79 -13.23 -9.74
C ARG A 20 -7.83 -12.79 -10.76
N SER A 21 -8.47 -13.76 -11.38
CA SER A 21 -9.62 -13.51 -12.23
C SER A 21 -10.82 -13.05 -11.41
N CYS A 22 -11.51 -12.01 -11.88
CA CYS A 22 -12.73 -11.54 -11.25
C CYS A 22 -13.94 -12.35 -11.69
N ASN A 23 -14.62 -13.02 -10.75
CA ASN A 23 -15.87 -13.76 -11.02
C ASN A 23 -17.02 -12.89 -11.58
N TYR A 24 -16.94 -11.56 -11.46
CA TYR A 24 -17.99 -10.66 -11.92
C TYR A 24 -17.71 -10.05 -13.31
N CYS A 25 -16.50 -9.54 -13.55
CA CYS A 25 -16.15 -8.88 -14.81
C CYS A 25 -15.17 -9.69 -15.68
N ASN A 26 -14.77 -10.87 -15.20
CA ASN A 26 -13.91 -11.84 -15.89
C ASN A 26 -12.58 -11.26 -16.41
N SER A 27 -12.06 -10.24 -15.72
CA SER A 27 -10.75 -9.67 -16.00
C SER A 27 -9.73 -10.19 -14.99
N ASP A 28 -8.54 -10.50 -15.49
CA ASP A 28 -7.38 -10.82 -14.70
C ASP A 28 -6.67 -9.51 -14.35
N GLU A 29 -6.69 -9.18 -13.06
CA GLU A 29 -6.19 -7.92 -12.55
C GLU A 29 -5.52 -8.18 -11.19
N VAL A 30 -4.66 -7.26 -10.78
CA VAL A 30 -4.10 -7.27 -9.41
C VAL A 30 -5.14 -6.70 -8.45
N TRP A 31 -5.59 -7.51 -7.49
CA TRP A 31 -6.61 -7.11 -6.54
C TRP A 31 -6.03 -6.27 -5.41
N ASN A 32 -6.84 -5.34 -4.92
CA ASN A 32 -6.43 -4.38 -3.91
C ASN A 32 -7.02 -4.73 -2.54
N LEU A 33 -6.19 -4.68 -1.50
CA LEU A 33 -6.62 -4.77 -0.11
C LEU A 33 -7.33 -3.48 0.31
N CYS A 34 -8.50 -3.60 0.91
CA CYS A 34 -9.34 -2.48 1.32
C CYS A 34 -9.86 -2.63 2.75
N VAL A 35 -10.11 -1.48 3.38
CA VAL A 35 -10.81 -1.36 4.67
C VAL A 35 -12.02 -0.47 4.49
N VAL A 36 -13.19 -1.01 4.78
CA VAL A 36 -14.45 -0.30 4.79
C VAL A 36 -14.81 0.07 6.22
N ARG A 37 -15.18 1.32 6.45
CA ARG A 37 -15.58 1.83 7.77
C ARG A 37 -16.95 2.48 7.67
N THR A 38 -17.84 2.12 8.57
CA THR A 38 -19.13 2.79 8.73
C THR A 38 -19.06 3.73 9.93
N TRP A 39 -19.40 4.99 9.70
CA TRP A 39 -19.25 6.08 10.64
C TRP A 39 -20.57 6.53 11.22
N PHE A 40 -20.53 6.84 12.51
CA PHE A 40 -21.50 7.68 13.16
C PHE A 40 -21.20 9.14 12.80
N THR A 41 -22.23 9.86 12.36
CA THR A 41 -22.10 11.26 11.95
C THR A 41 -22.92 12.16 12.87
N LEU A 42 -22.31 13.25 13.31
CA LEU A 42 -22.98 14.32 14.03
C LEU A 42 -22.79 15.60 13.20
N PHE A 43 -23.87 16.33 12.92
CA PHE A 43 -23.87 17.48 12.01
C PHE A 43 -23.18 17.18 10.66
N PHE A 44 -23.43 16.01 10.08
CA PHE A 44 -22.80 15.54 8.82
C PHE A 44 -21.27 15.28 8.89
N ILE A 45 -20.65 15.51 10.04
CA ILE A 45 -19.24 15.22 10.28
C ILE A 45 -19.11 13.77 10.81
N PRO A 46 -18.38 12.87 10.13
CA PRO A 46 -18.09 11.54 10.65
C PRO A 46 -17.14 11.65 11.85
N ILE A 47 -17.61 11.26 13.04
CA ILE A 47 -16.81 11.36 14.27
C ILE A 47 -16.20 10.01 14.62
N ILE A 48 -17.02 8.96 14.76
CA ILE A 48 -16.57 7.66 15.28
C ILE A 48 -16.97 6.55 14.31
N PRO A 49 -16.03 5.72 13.83
CA PRO A 49 -16.36 4.52 13.08
C PRO A 49 -16.83 3.43 14.04
N TYR A 50 -18.07 2.96 13.88
CA TYR A 50 -18.64 1.91 14.72
C TYR A 50 -18.58 0.51 14.07
N ARG A 51 -18.31 0.44 12.77
CA ARG A 51 -18.12 -0.84 12.05
C ARG A 51 -16.87 -0.74 11.18
N LYS A 52 -16.05 -1.78 11.22
CA LYS A 52 -14.88 -1.97 10.35
C LYS A 52 -15.02 -3.31 9.65
N GLN A 53 -14.80 -3.33 8.35
CA GLN A 53 -14.82 -4.53 7.51
C GLN A 53 -13.55 -4.54 6.66
N TYR A 54 -12.94 -5.71 6.54
CA TYR A 54 -11.75 -5.94 5.75
C TYR A 54 -12.15 -6.63 4.45
N CYS A 55 -11.60 -6.17 3.33
CA CYS A 55 -11.98 -6.68 2.03
C CYS A 55 -10.80 -6.71 1.06
N ILE A 56 -10.92 -7.49 0.00
CA ILE A 56 -10.15 -7.31 -1.23
C ILE A 56 -11.12 -6.88 -2.33
N THR A 57 -10.68 -6.02 -3.23
CA THR A 57 -11.53 -5.46 -4.28
C THR A 57 -10.88 -5.52 -5.65
N CYS A 58 -11.70 -5.84 -6.65
CA CYS A 58 -11.33 -5.77 -8.05
C CYS A 58 -11.17 -4.28 -8.45
N PRO A 59 -10.06 -3.89 -9.08
CA PRO A 59 -9.85 -2.50 -9.51
C PRO A 59 -10.80 -2.06 -10.63
N LYS A 60 -11.32 -3.00 -11.42
CA LYS A 60 -12.14 -2.72 -12.61
C LYS A 60 -13.62 -2.54 -12.29
N CYS A 61 -14.22 -3.47 -11.55
CA CYS A 61 -15.67 -3.47 -11.26
C CYS A 61 -16.01 -3.20 -9.79
N TYR A 62 -15.01 -3.05 -8.92
CA TYR A 62 -15.18 -2.83 -7.47
C TYR A 62 -15.92 -3.95 -6.71
N SER A 63 -16.12 -5.12 -7.34
CA SER A 63 -16.55 -6.33 -6.63
C SER A 63 -15.60 -6.57 -5.46
N TYR A 64 -16.12 -7.05 -4.34
CA TYR A 64 -15.32 -7.28 -3.15
C TYR A 64 -15.55 -8.66 -2.56
N ILE A 65 -14.57 -9.11 -1.80
CA ILE A 65 -14.65 -10.31 -0.97
C ILE A 65 -14.30 -9.88 0.45
N ASP A 66 -15.15 -10.24 1.39
CA ASP A 66 -14.93 -9.97 2.81
C ASP A 66 -13.86 -10.90 3.37
N LEU A 67 -13.05 -10.36 4.28
CA LEU A 67 -11.95 -11.04 4.95
C LEU A 67 -12.08 -10.95 6.46
N THR A 68 -11.46 -11.92 7.14
CA THR A 68 -11.23 -11.81 8.58
C THR A 68 -10.10 -10.82 8.87
N GLU A 69 -10.05 -10.32 10.10
CA GLU A 69 -8.99 -9.42 10.54
C GLU A 69 -7.61 -10.07 10.45
N GLU A 70 -7.52 -11.36 10.79
CA GLU A 70 -6.29 -12.16 10.75
C GLU A 70 -5.72 -12.21 9.33
N GLN A 71 -6.54 -12.60 8.35
CA GLN A 71 -6.16 -12.65 6.94
C GLN A 71 -5.72 -11.26 6.42
N PHE A 72 -6.42 -10.21 6.84
CA PHE A 72 -6.06 -8.84 6.49
C PHE A 72 -4.69 -8.44 7.02
N GLN A 73 -4.37 -8.78 8.29
CA GLN A 73 -3.05 -8.44 8.86
C GLN A 73 -1.93 -9.19 8.15
N GLU A 74 -2.12 -10.47 7.86
CA GLU A 74 -1.13 -11.28 7.12
C GLU A 74 -0.80 -10.67 5.76
N MET A 75 -1.83 -10.33 4.97
CA MET A 75 -1.65 -9.68 3.68
C MET A 75 -1.07 -8.26 3.80
N LYS A 76 -1.43 -7.51 4.84
CA LYS A 76 -0.86 -6.17 5.07
C LYS A 76 0.64 -6.25 5.41
N LEU A 77 1.04 -7.26 6.17
CA LEU A 77 2.44 -7.51 6.50
C LEU A 77 3.23 -7.78 5.23
N SER A 78 2.78 -8.66 4.34
CA SER A 78 3.50 -8.97 3.10
C SER A 78 3.72 -7.74 2.20
N ILE A 79 2.71 -6.87 2.07
CA ILE A 79 2.82 -5.59 1.32
C ILE A 79 3.88 -4.67 1.94
N THR A 80 3.88 -4.57 3.27
CA THR A 80 4.81 -3.69 4.01
C THR A 80 6.24 -4.22 3.91
N SER A 81 6.43 -5.54 4.04
CA SER A 81 7.72 -6.22 3.89
C SER A 81 8.34 -5.99 2.53
N GLN A 82 7.54 -6.08 1.46
CA GLN A 82 8.00 -5.83 0.10
C GLN A 82 8.44 -4.37 -0.09
N SER A 83 7.70 -3.42 0.48
CA SER A 83 8.06 -1.99 0.44
C SER A 83 9.34 -1.67 1.21
N ASN A 84 9.62 -2.37 2.32
CA ASN A 84 10.84 -2.15 3.11
C ASN A 84 12.09 -2.73 2.42
N ASN A 85 11.96 -3.84 1.68
CA ASN A 85 13.09 -4.38 0.91
C ASN A 85 13.45 -3.54 -0.33
N ILE A 86 12.52 -2.75 -0.85
CA ILE A 86 12.77 -1.85 -1.99
C ILE A 86 13.47 -0.55 -1.55
N ASN A 87 13.38 -0.15 -0.27
CA ASN A 87 13.58 1.24 0.14
C ASN A 87 14.83 1.59 0.98
N GLN A 88 15.96 0.87 0.88
CA GLN A 88 17.20 1.43 1.48
C GLN A 88 18.47 1.41 0.61
N ASN A 89 18.68 0.43 -0.27
CA ASN A 89 19.93 0.38 -1.07
C ASN A 89 19.73 0.72 -2.56
N SER A 90 18.66 0.25 -3.21
CA SER A 90 18.51 0.43 -4.67
C SER A 90 18.06 1.83 -5.09
N VAL A 91 17.24 2.53 -4.29
CA VAL A 91 16.72 3.86 -4.67
C VAL A 91 17.76 4.98 -4.49
N ASN A 92 18.71 4.81 -3.56
CA ASN A 92 19.76 5.80 -3.31
C ASN A 92 20.83 5.79 -4.41
N ASP A 93 21.23 4.63 -4.90
CA ASP A 93 22.30 4.52 -5.89
C ASP A 93 21.88 5.11 -7.26
N ASP A 94 20.67 4.82 -7.72
CA ASP A 94 20.14 5.36 -8.98
C ASP A 94 20.02 6.89 -8.97
N MET A 95 19.77 7.49 -7.80
CA MET A 95 19.69 8.93 -7.64
C MET A 95 21.08 9.57 -7.46
N LYS A 96 22.00 8.89 -6.76
CA LYS A 96 23.37 9.35 -6.45
C LYS A 96 24.28 9.38 -7.68
N TYR A 97 24.09 8.44 -8.61
CA TYR A 97 24.92 8.29 -9.81
C TYR A 97 24.25 8.79 -11.09
N ARG A 98 23.04 9.35 -11.00
CA ARG A 98 22.29 9.87 -12.16
C ARG A 98 23.11 10.89 -12.96
N GLY A 99 23.28 10.63 -14.26
CA GLY A 99 23.99 11.53 -15.19
C GLY A 99 25.51 11.47 -15.13
N LYS A 100 26.10 10.54 -14.37
CA LYS A 100 27.54 10.29 -14.35
C LYS A 100 27.93 9.24 -15.39
N THR A 101 29.13 9.35 -15.94
CA THR A 101 29.69 8.31 -16.81
C THR A 101 30.12 7.10 -16.00
N GLU A 102 30.22 5.94 -16.64
CA GLU A 102 30.64 4.68 -15.99
C GLU A 102 31.99 4.82 -15.26
N THR A 103 32.94 5.54 -15.87
CA THR A 103 34.25 5.84 -15.28
C THR A 103 34.14 6.68 -14.01
N GLN A 104 33.28 7.68 -13.98
CA GLN A 104 33.04 8.52 -12.80
C GLN A 104 32.36 7.73 -11.68
N ILE A 105 31.44 6.83 -12.03
CA ILE A 105 30.75 5.97 -11.07
C ILE A 105 31.75 5.02 -10.40
N ASN A 106 32.62 4.38 -11.18
CA ASN A 106 33.63 3.45 -10.64
C ASN A 106 34.64 4.16 -9.73
N TYR A 107 35.10 5.36 -10.11
CA TYR A 107 35.98 6.16 -9.26
C TYR A 107 35.34 6.51 -7.91
N LEU A 108 34.06 6.92 -7.91
CA LEU A 108 33.34 7.26 -6.68
C LEU A 108 33.15 6.05 -5.77
N LYS A 109 32.82 4.88 -6.34
CA LYS A 109 32.71 3.62 -5.60
C LYS A 109 34.03 3.23 -4.93
N GLN A 110 35.13 3.32 -5.68
CA GLN A 110 36.46 3.00 -5.16
C GLN A 110 36.87 3.92 -3.99
N MET A 111 36.56 5.22 -4.09
CA MET A 111 36.81 6.17 -3.00
C MET A 111 35.99 5.89 -1.73
N GLU A 112 34.76 5.39 -1.89
CA GLU A 112 33.92 4.99 -0.76
C GLU A 112 34.46 3.74 -0.06
N GLU A 113 34.95 2.76 -0.82
CA GLU A 113 35.62 1.57 -0.28
C GLU A 113 36.83 1.96 0.57
N TYR A 114 37.73 2.80 0.07
CA TYR A 114 38.88 3.28 0.83
C TYR A 114 38.50 4.02 2.13
N LYS A 115 37.42 4.80 2.10
CA LYS A 115 36.94 5.53 3.28
C LYS A 115 36.37 4.56 4.34
N ASN A 116 35.76 3.47 3.91
CA ASN A 116 35.20 2.48 4.81
C ASN A 116 36.29 1.59 5.42
N GLU A 117 37.35 1.29 4.67
CA GLU A 117 38.52 0.55 5.16
C GLU A 117 39.39 1.36 6.14
N ALA A 118 39.30 2.69 6.10
CA ALA A 118 40.04 3.58 6.98
C ALA A 118 39.35 3.88 8.33
N ASN A 119 38.14 3.37 8.57
CA ASN A 119 37.41 3.45 9.84
C ASN A 119 37.38 2.09 10.54
#